data_AF-A0A358PDZ6-F1
#
_entry.id   AF-A0A358PDZ6-F1
#
_cell.length_a   1.000
_cell.length_b   1.000
_cell.length_c   1.000
_cell.angle_alpha   90.00
_cell.angle_beta   90.00
_cell.angle_gamma   90.00
#
_symmetry.space_group_name_H-M   'P 1'
#
loop_
_entity.id
_entity.type
_entity.pdbx_description
1 polymer ?
#
loop_
_entity_poly.entity_id
_entity_poly.type
_entity_poly.pdbx_seq_one_letter_code
_entity_poly.pdbx_strand_id
1 'polypeptide(L)'
;MTIAWASFTPFSAFLGGCLIGLAALLLMVFQGRVMGVSGIIGGLFGTASSAERGWRLAFLLGAVAGPIIWQIITKAPIIWQAVASGPHFF
;
A
#
# COMPACT_ATOMS: atom_id res chain seq x y z
N MET A 1 -22.51 -13.05 -19.29
CA MET A 1 -21.93 -12.29 -18.15
C MET A 1 -21.80 -13.25 -16.98
N THR A 2 -20.63 -13.84 -16.77
CA THR A 2 -20.36 -14.75 -15.64
C THR A 2 -19.74 -13.93 -14.52
N ILE A 3 -20.46 -13.77 -13.40
CA ILE A 3 -19.96 -13.08 -12.22
C ILE A 3 -18.97 -14.03 -11.52
N ALA A 4 -17.75 -13.55 -11.24
CA ALA A 4 -16.67 -14.34 -10.64
C ALA A 4 -16.87 -14.53 -9.13
N TRP A 5 -17.90 -15.29 -8.74
CA TRP A 5 -18.21 -15.59 -7.34
C TRP A 5 -17.06 -16.27 -6.59
N ALA A 6 -16.24 -17.07 -7.28
CA ALA A 6 -15.09 -17.76 -6.68
C ALA A 6 -13.96 -16.81 -6.22
N SER A 7 -13.86 -15.61 -6.82
CA SER A 7 -12.85 -14.61 -6.45
C SER A 7 -13.35 -13.62 -5.40
N PHE A 8 -14.63 -13.70 -5.02
CA PHE A 8 -15.24 -12.77 -4.08
C PHE A 8 -14.91 -13.20 -2.64
N THR A 9 -13.94 -12.53 -2.03
CA THR A 9 -13.44 -12.81 -0.67
C THR A 9 -13.81 -11.67 0.30
N PRO A 10 -15.10 -11.50 0.65
CA PRO A 10 -15.61 -10.31 1.33
C PRO A 10 -14.95 -10.06 2.69
N PHE A 11 -14.71 -11.12 3.46
CA PHE A 11 -14.06 -11.00 4.77
C PHE A 11 -12.58 -10.59 4.66
N SER A 12 -11.85 -11.13 3.67
CA SER A 12 -10.44 -10.79 3.45
C SER A 12 -10.28 -9.35 2.98
N ALA A 13 -11.14 -8.90 2.07
CA ALA A 13 -11.18 -7.52 1.61
C ALA A 13 -11.53 -6.54 2.75
N PHE A 14 -12.50 -6.90 3.61
CA PHE A 14 -12.87 -6.09 4.77
C PHE A 14 -11.71 -5.95 5.77
N LEU A 15 -11.07 -7.05 6.15
CA LEU A 15 -9.92 -7.03 7.06
C LEU A 15 -8.76 -6.22 6.48
N GLY A 16 -8.45 -6.38 5.19
CA GLY A 16 -7.45 -5.56 4.49
C GLY A 16 -7.79 -4.07 4.55
N GLY A 17 -9.05 -3.70 4.30
CA GLY A 17 -9.54 -2.33 4.42
C GLY A 17 -9.40 -1.76 5.83
N CYS A 18 -9.76 -2.53 6.86
CA CYS A 18 -9.59 -2.14 8.26
C CYS A 18 -8.11 -1.92 8.62
N LEU A 19 -7.19 -2.79 8.18
CA LEU A 19 -5.76 -2.61 8.41
C LEU A 19 -5.21 -1.34 7.76
N ILE A 20 -5.60 -1.05 6.51
CA ILE A 20 -5.17 0.16 5.80
C ILE A 20 -5.74 1.41 6.48
N GLY A 21 -7.01 1.37 6.87
CA GLY A 21 -7.65 2.46 7.61
C GLY A 21 -6.97 2.74 8.96
N LEU A 22 -6.65 1.68 9.72
CA LEU A 22 -5.90 1.81 10.97
C LEU A 22 -4.50 2.39 10.76
N ALA A 23 -3.79 1.95 9.72
CA ALA A 23 -2.48 2.50 9.39
C ALA A 23 -2.54 4.00 9.07
N ALA A 24 -3.54 4.43 8.29
CA ALA A 24 -3.77 5.84 7.98
C ALA A 24 -4.13 6.66 9.24
N LEU A 25 -4.95 6.09 10.13
CA LEU A 25 -5.36 6.74 11.38
C LEU A 25 -4.19 6.89 12.35
N LEU A 26 -3.35 5.87 12.51
CA LEU A 26 -2.11 5.95 13.29
C LEU A 26 -1.22 7.07 12.75
N LEU A 27 -1.01 7.13 11.44
CA LEU A 27 -0.19 8.19 10.85
C LEU A 27 -0.81 9.58 11.08
N MET A 28 -2.14 9.70 10.96
CA MET A 28 -2.85 10.94 11.28
C MET A 28 -2.69 11.36 12.74
N VAL A 29 -2.75 10.42 13.69
CA VAL A 29 -2.58 10.72 15.12
C VAL A 29 -1.15 11.15 15.44
N PHE A 30 -0.15 10.47 14.90
CA PHE A 30 1.26 10.82 15.17
C PHE A 30 1.70 12.13 14.51
N GLN A 31 1.24 12.41 13.28
CA GLN A 31 1.69 13.57 12.50
C GLN A 31 0.68 14.71 12.45
N GLY A 32 -0.53 14.54 12.98
CA GLY A 32 -1.60 15.53 12.99
C GLY A 32 -2.19 15.86 11.60
N ARG A 33 -1.82 15.10 10.56
CA ARG A 33 -2.17 15.35 9.16
C ARG A 33 -2.60 14.04 8.48
N VAL A 34 -3.65 14.10 7.66
CA VAL A 34 -4.12 12.94 6.89
C VAL A 34 -3.02 12.50 5.91
N MET A 35 -2.71 11.20 5.91
CA MET A 35 -1.67 10.62 5.07
C MET A 35 -2.05 10.74 3.58
N GLY A 36 -1.32 11.58 2.85
CA GLY A 36 -1.32 11.59 1.39
C GLY A 36 0.02 11.15 0.84
N VAL A 37 0.09 10.03 0.10
CA VAL A 37 1.33 9.56 -0.55
C VAL A 37 1.91 10.64 -1.47
N SER A 38 1.06 11.37 -2.21
CA SER A 38 1.47 12.52 -3.03
C SER A 38 2.05 13.67 -2.20
N GLY A 39 1.58 13.88 -0.97
CA GLY A 39 2.12 14.88 -0.04
C GLY A 39 3.46 14.46 0.58
N ILE A 40 3.66 13.16 0.83
CA ILE A 40 4.93 12.61 1.30
C ILE A 40 6.00 12.73 0.20
N ILE A 41 5.66 12.34 -1.03
CA ILE A 41 6.57 12.43 -2.18
C ILE A 41 6.83 13.90 -2.55
N GLY A 42 5.77 14.72 -2.68
CA GLY A 42 5.90 16.14 -3.01
C GLY A 42 6.64 16.93 -1.93
N GLY A 43 6.47 16.57 -0.66
CA GLY A 43 7.21 17.14 0.45
C GLY A 43 8.67 16.71 0.52
N LEU A 44 9.08 15.65 -0.18
CA LEU A 44 10.49 15.25 -0.29
C LEU A 44 11.25 16.15 -1.29
N PHE A 45 10.57 16.58 -2.35
CA PHE A 45 11.05 17.51 -3.38
C PHE A 45 10.89 19.00 -2.98
N GLY A 46 9.97 19.32 -2.06
CA GLY A 46 9.80 20.66 -1.53
C GLY A 46 10.81 21.05 -0.42
N THR A 47 10.80 22.33 -0.05
CA THR A 47 11.55 22.96 1.06
C THR A 47 11.05 22.52 2.45
N ALA A 48 10.97 21.21 2.68
CA ALA A 48 10.59 20.67 3.99
C ALA A 48 11.81 20.64 4.94
N SER A 49 11.61 21.09 6.18
CA SER A 49 12.62 21.07 7.24
C SER A 49 13.15 19.65 7.49
N SER A 50 14.42 19.49 7.89
CA SER A 50 15.07 18.18 8.08
C SER A 50 14.28 17.22 8.98
N ALA A 51 13.55 17.74 9.97
CA ALA A 51 12.69 16.95 10.85
C ALA A 51 11.48 16.34 10.12
N GLU A 52 10.93 17.02 9.12
CA GLU A 52 9.85 16.46 8.29
C GLU A 52 10.36 15.40 7.31
N ARG A 53 11.63 15.47 6.88
CA ARG A 53 12.22 14.46 6.00
C ARG A 53 12.36 13.11 6.68
N GLY A 54 12.73 13.08 7.96
CA GLY A 54 12.96 11.85 8.71
C GLY A 54 11.74 10.92 8.77
N TRP A 55 10.57 11.45 9.14
CA TRP A 55 9.35 10.62 9.23
C TRP A 55 8.84 10.17 7.85
N ARG A 56 9.02 11.01 6.81
CA ARG A 56 8.63 10.67 5.43
C ARG A 56 9.47 9.53 4.88
N LEU A 57 10.79 9.56 5.13
CA LEU A 57 11.70 8.47 4.79
C LEU A 57 11.37 7.20 5.56
N ALA A 58 11.12 7.27 6.87
CA ALA A 58 10.72 6.12 7.66
C ALA A 58 9.42 5.49 7.13
N PHE A 59 8.44 6.30 6.74
CA PHE A 59 7.21 5.83 6.12
C PHE A 59 7.45 5.14 4.77
N LEU A 60 8.22 5.77 3.87
CA LEU A 60 8.56 5.20 2.56
C LEU A 60 9.32 3.87 2.70
N LEU A 61 10.31 3.83 3.59
CA LEU A 61 11.05 2.62 3.90
C LEU A 61 10.12 1.54 4.45
N GLY A 62 9.20 1.88 5.36
CA GLY A 62 8.20 0.93 5.87
C GLY A 62 7.25 0.41 4.77
N ALA A 63 6.79 1.28 3.89
CA ALA A 63 5.91 0.93 2.78
C ALA A 63 6.57 -0.01 1.76
N VAL A 64 7.87 0.17 1.50
CA VAL A 64 8.65 -0.71 0.63
C VAL A 64 9.08 -2.00 1.35
N ALA A 65 9.51 -1.91 2.61
CA ALA A 65 9.97 -3.05 3.39
C ALA A 65 8.83 -4.01 3.72
N GLY A 66 7.60 -3.53 3.94
CA GLY A 66 6.42 -4.34 4.25
C GLY A 66 6.19 -5.52 3.28
N PRO A 67 5.98 -5.28 1.98
CA PRO A 67 5.79 -6.36 1.01
C PRO A 67 7.03 -7.25 0.86
N ILE A 68 8.24 -6.69 0.97
CA ILE A 68 9.50 -7.46 0.87
C ILE A 68 9.62 -8.44 2.04
N ILE A 69 9.42 -7.98 3.28
CA ILE A 69 9.47 -8.82 4.49
C ILE A 69 8.39 -9.90 4.39
N TRP A 70 7.18 -9.54 3.95
CA TRP A 70 6.10 -10.50 3.76
C TRP A 70 6.50 -11.61 2.76
N GLN A 71 7.11 -11.25 1.63
CA GLN A 71 7.60 -12.22 0.63
C GLN A 71 8.70 -13.12 1.20
N ILE A 72 9.65 -12.58 1.97
CA ILE A 72 10.73 -13.36 2.59
C ILE A 72 10.15 -14.38 3.57
N ILE A 73 9.17 -13.98 4.38
CA ILE A 73 8.56 -14.85 5.40
C ILE A 73 7.69 -15.94 4.75
N THR A 74 6.78 -15.56 3.85
CA THR A 74 5.86 -16.53 3.23
C THR A 74 6.53 -17.40 2.17
N LYS A 75 7.65 -16.95 1.60
CA LYS A 75 8.27 -17.56 0.40
C LYS A 75 7.25 -17.83 -0.71
N ALA A 76 6.17 -17.04 -0.72
CA ALA A 76 5.07 -17.27 -1.64
C ALA A 76 5.60 -17.11 -3.06
N PRO A 77 5.35 -18.08 -3.95
CA PRO A 77 5.75 -17.93 -5.35
C PRO A 77 5.07 -16.68 -5.90
N ILE A 78 5.85 -15.80 -6.54
CA ILE A 78 5.32 -14.63 -7.23
C ILE A 78 4.68 -15.15 -8.52
N ILE A 79 3.41 -15.53 -8.43
CA ILE A 79 2.64 -15.97 -9.60
C ILE A 79 2.10 -14.71 -10.27
N TRP A 80 2.67 -14.38 -11.42
CA TRP A 80 2.12 -13.36 -12.31
C TRP A 80 0.83 -13.89 -12.92
N GLN A 81 -0.30 -13.64 -12.25
CA GLN A 81 -1.62 -13.90 -12.81
C GLN A 81 -2.11 -12.64 -13.54
N ALA A 82 -2.36 -12.77 -14.84
CA ALA A 82 -3.02 -11.71 -15.60
C ALA A 82 -4.40 -11.46 -14.99
N VAL A 83 -4.63 -10.25 -14.49
CA VAL A 83 -5.91 -9.85 -13.85
C VAL A 83 -7.06 -9.85 -14.87
N ALA A 84 -6.73 -9.70 -16.17
CA ALA A 84 -7.65 -9.91 -17.27
C ALA A 84 -6.89 -10.39 -18.52
N SER A 85 -7.35 -11.47 -19.14
CA SER A 85 -7.00 -11.83 -20.52
C SER A 85 -7.93 -11.08 -21.47
N GLY A 86 -7.72 -9.76 -21.62
CA GLY A 86 -8.35 -9.00 -22.71
C GLY A 86 -7.80 -9.48 -24.06
N PRO A 87 -8.47 -9.20 -25.19
CA PRO A 87 -7.92 -9.53 -26.50
C PRO A 87 -6.50 -8.98 -26.58
N HIS A 88 -5.54 -9.87 -26.80
CA HIS A 88 -4.19 -9.48 -27.16
C HIS A 88 -4.30 -8.90 -28.56
N PHE A 89 -4.50 -7.59 -28.65
CA PHE A 89 -4.35 -6.88 -29.91
C PHE A 89 -2.89 -7.06 -30.31
N PHE A 90 -2.66 -7.93 -31.29
CA PHE A 90 -1.41 -8.02 -32.03
C PHE A 90 -1.13 -6.69 -32.74
#